data_AF-A0A957CMI5-F1
#
_entry.id   AF-A0A957CMI5-F1
#
_cell.length_a   1.000
_cell.length_b   1.000
_cell.length_c   1.000
_cell.angle_alpha   90.00
_cell.angle_beta   90.00
_cell.angle_gamma   90.00
#
_symmetry.space_group_name_H-M   'P 1'
#
loop_
_entity.id
_entity.type
_entity.pdbx_description
1 polymer ?
#
loop_
_entity_poly.entity_id
_entity_poly.type
_entity_poly.pdbx_seq_one_letter_code
_entity_poly.pdbx_strand_id
1 'polypeptide(L)'
;ANPTSDHSLLGQFLANIFVGVGRYARGEQISGRIFVNTYAVGHLLKLLTRHFDAPEKSVLDNLDPYRRFERVYPEIGRQLNGALNRPTLPAASALLSLSETLLSDKISQFPHDAVMTIRNYIDAQIF
;
A
#
# COMPACT_ATOMS: atom_id res chain seq x y z
N ALA A 1 -2.54 -7.56 22.33
CA ALA A 1 -1.48 -7.19 21.37
C ALA A 1 -1.40 -5.67 21.34
N ASN A 2 -0.22 -5.07 21.45
CA ASN A 2 -0.09 -3.62 21.24
C ASN A 2 -0.64 -3.30 19.84
N PRO A 3 -1.58 -2.35 19.69
CA PRO A 3 -2.05 -1.98 18.36
C PRO A 3 -0.83 -1.49 17.56
N THR A 4 -0.54 -2.15 16.43
CA THR A 4 0.55 -1.77 15.53
C THR A 4 0.41 -0.28 15.20
N SER A 5 1.44 0.55 15.43
CA SER A 5 1.37 2.00 15.17
C SER A 5 1.26 2.33 13.68
N ASP A 6 0.84 3.54 13.34
CA ASP A 6 0.76 3.98 11.94
C ASP A 6 2.14 3.96 11.27
N HIS A 7 3.17 4.41 11.99
CA HIS A 7 4.57 4.30 11.55
C HIS A 7 5.00 2.86 11.27
N SER A 8 4.56 1.91 12.09
CA SER A 8 4.87 0.49 11.89
C SER A 8 4.13 -0.07 10.67
N LEU A 9 2.85 0.24 10.48
CA LEU A 9 2.11 -0.17 9.28
C LEU A 9 2.69 0.45 8.01
N LEU A 10 3.05 1.73 8.06
CA LEU A 10 3.63 2.44 6.93
C LEU A 10 5.02 1.89 6.59
N GLY A 11 5.85 1.66 7.60
CA GLY A 11 7.15 1.00 7.42
C GLY A 11 7.00 -0.39 6.77
N GLN A 12 6.01 -1.18 7.18
CA GLN A 12 5.75 -2.48 6.56
C GLN A 12 5.22 -2.36 5.13
N PHE A 13 4.36 -1.38 4.83
CA PHE A 13 3.94 -1.09 3.46
C PHE A 13 5.16 -0.77 2.58
N LEU A 14 5.98 0.19 2.98
CA LEU A 14 7.16 0.64 2.24
C LEU A 14 8.20 -0.49 2.07
N ALA A 15 8.48 -1.25 3.13
CA ALA A 15 9.41 -2.37 3.09
C ALA A 15 8.92 -3.47 2.14
N ASN A 16 7.63 -3.81 2.15
CA ASN A 16 7.08 -4.80 1.23
C ASN A 16 7.11 -4.34 -0.22
N ILE A 17 6.89 -3.04 -0.50
CA ILE A 17 7.08 -2.48 -1.85
C ILE A 17 8.54 -2.65 -2.28
N PHE A 18 9.50 -2.19 -1.47
CA PHE A 18 10.93 -2.28 -1.78
C PHE A 18 11.38 -3.72 -2.04
N VAL A 19 11.05 -4.64 -1.12
CA VAL A 19 11.40 -6.06 -1.24
C VAL A 19 10.70 -6.70 -2.45
N GLY A 20 9.43 -6.40 -2.67
CA GLY A 20 8.64 -6.97 -3.76
C GLY A 20 9.16 -6.56 -5.14
N VAL A 21 9.49 -5.27 -5.30
CA VAL A 21 10.13 -4.73 -6.51
C VAL A 21 11.46 -5.41 -6.75
N GLY A 22 12.32 -5.51 -5.74
CA GLY A 22 13.64 -6.15 -5.89
C GLY A 22 13.56 -7.64 -6.20
N ARG A 23 12.58 -8.38 -5.65
CA ARG A 23 12.27 -9.77 -6.03
C ARG A 23 11.85 -9.87 -7.48
N TYR A 24 10.93 -9.00 -7.89
CA TYR A 24 10.41 -9.01 -9.25
C TYR A 24 11.51 -8.74 -10.29
N ALA A 25 12.36 -7.73 -10.06
CA ALA A 25 13.40 -7.31 -10.99
C ALA A 25 14.46 -8.40 -11.27
N ARG A 26 14.78 -9.25 -10.29
CA ARG A 26 15.74 -10.36 -10.46
C ARG A 26 15.12 -11.68 -10.91
N GLY A 27 13.85 -11.68 -11.31
CA GLY A 27 13.16 -12.85 -11.86
C GLY A 27 12.30 -13.65 -10.89
N GLU A 28 12.22 -13.30 -9.61
CA GLU A 28 11.33 -13.95 -8.63
C GLU A 28 9.88 -13.42 -8.74
N GLN A 29 9.31 -13.44 -9.94
CA GLN A 29 8.11 -12.67 -10.29
C GLN A 29 6.88 -12.97 -9.43
N ILE A 30 6.61 -14.26 -9.15
CA ILE A 30 5.48 -14.66 -8.29
C ILE A 30 5.66 -14.10 -6.88
N SER A 31 6.87 -14.24 -6.33
CA SER A 31 7.17 -13.74 -4.99
C SER A 31 7.07 -12.21 -4.93
N GLY A 32 7.64 -11.51 -5.93
CA GLY A 32 7.54 -10.06 -6.02
C GLY A 32 6.09 -9.56 -6.10
N ARG A 33 5.25 -10.24 -6.91
CA ARG A 33 3.82 -9.96 -7.01
C ARG A 33 3.09 -10.11 -5.67
N ILE A 34 3.37 -11.16 -4.91
CA ILE A 34 2.73 -11.38 -3.59
C ILE A 34 3.11 -10.25 -2.61
N PHE A 35 4.38 -9.83 -2.61
CA PHE A 35 4.83 -8.74 -1.73
C PHE A 35 4.15 -7.41 -2.06
N VAL A 36 4.06 -7.06 -3.35
CA VAL A 36 3.45 -5.80 -3.80
C VAL A 36 1.93 -5.84 -3.67
N ASN A 37 1.28 -6.87 -4.22
CA ASN A 37 -0.18 -6.88 -4.39
C ASN A 37 -0.92 -7.38 -3.14
N THR A 38 -0.24 -8.15 -2.29
CA THR A 38 -0.83 -8.66 -1.05
C THR A 38 -0.20 -7.95 0.13
N TYR A 39 1.02 -8.29 0.55
CA TYR A 39 1.53 -7.84 1.84
C TYR A 39 1.55 -6.33 2.00
N ALA A 40 2.04 -5.57 1.02
CA ALA A 40 2.00 -4.12 1.07
C ALA A 40 0.56 -3.59 1.16
N VAL A 41 -0.34 -4.04 0.27
CA VAL A 41 -1.75 -3.60 0.24
C VAL A 41 -2.43 -3.86 1.58
N GLY A 42 -2.23 -5.01 2.21
CA GLY A 42 -2.84 -5.30 3.51
C GLY A 42 -2.47 -4.29 4.61
N HIS A 43 -1.23 -3.77 4.59
CA HIS A 43 -0.83 -2.70 5.50
C HIS A 43 -1.44 -1.35 5.12
N LEU A 44 -1.50 -1.04 3.82
CA LEU A 44 -2.12 0.18 3.31
C LEU A 44 -3.62 0.24 3.65
N LEU A 45 -4.37 -0.85 3.48
CA LEU A 45 -5.79 -0.93 3.83
C LEU A 45 -6.01 -0.66 5.33
N LYS A 46 -5.16 -1.20 6.20
CA LYS A 46 -5.22 -0.92 7.65
C LYS A 46 -4.96 0.56 7.97
N LEU A 47 -4.04 1.23 7.28
CA LEU A 47 -3.82 2.66 7.43
C LEU A 47 -5.02 3.48 6.95
N LEU A 48 -5.52 3.16 5.76
CA LEU A 48 -6.67 3.87 5.17
C LEU A 48 -7.90 3.76 6.07
N THR A 49 -8.21 2.58 6.59
CA THR A 49 -9.34 2.38 7.52
C THR A 49 -9.18 3.15 8.84
N ARG A 50 -7.96 3.44 9.30
CA ARG A 50 -7.73 4.26 10.50
C ARG A 50 -7.97 5.75 10.26
N HIS A 51 -7.56 6.25 9.10
CA HIS A 51 -7.52 7.69 8.83
C HIS A 51 -8.67 8.21 7.97
N PHE A 52 -9.52 7.33 7.45
CA PHE A 52 -10.72 7.68 6.70
C PHE A 52 -11.97 7.15 7.40
N ASP A 53 -12.90 8.06 7.70
CA ASP A 53 -14.21 7.72 8.20
C ASP A 53 -15.20 7.48 7.07
N ALA A 54 -16.16 6.59 7.32
CA ALA A 54 -17.23 6.24 6.40
C ALA A 54 -18.47 5.84 7.21
N PRO A 55 -19.70 6.14 6.73
CA PRO A 55 -20.93 5.76 7.44
C PRO A 55 -21.04 4.26 7.74
N GLU A 56 -20.56 3.41 6.83
CA GLU A 56 -20.61 1.94 6.96
C GLU A 56 -19.30 1.32 7.48
N LYS A 57 -18.44 2.08 8.19
CA LYS A 57 -17.13 1.59 8.68
C LYS A 57 -17.25 0.33 9.55
N SER A 58 -18.36 0.16 10.27
CA SER A 58 -18.64 -1.04 11.09
C SER A 58 -18.85 -2.33 10.27
N VAL A 59 -19.06 -2.23 8.96
CA VAL A 59 -19.24 -3.38 8.05
C VAL A 59 -17.92 -4.05 7.69
N LEU A 60 -16.78 -3.36 7.90
CA LEU A 60 -15.44 -3.89 7.68
C LEU A 60 -15.18 -5.16 8.49
N ASP A 61 -14.43 -6.08 7.89
CA ASP A 61 -13.98 -7.30 8.55
C ASP A 61 -12.75 -6.99 9.43
N ASN A 62 -12.80 -7.36 10.70
CA ASN A 62 -11.73 -7.07 11.67
C ASN A 62 -10.54 -8.05 11.58
N LEU A 63 -10.72 -9.18 10.89
CA LEU A 63 -9.66 -10.19 10.67
C LEU A 63 -9.02 -10.01 9.30
N ASP A 64 -9.81 -9.72 8.28
CA ASP A 64 -9.37 -9.63 6.89
C ASP A 64 -9.56 -8.21 6.32
N PRO A 65 -8.49 -7.40 6.24
CA PRO A 65 -8.59 -6.01 5.80
C PRO A 65 -9.00 -5.85 4.32
N TYR A 66 -8.96 -6.92 3.52
CA TYR A 66 -9.34 -6.88 2.11
C TYR A 66 -10.85 -7.01 1.91
N ARG A 67 -11.57 -7.59 2.88
CA ARG A 67 -12.99 -7.88 2.70
C ARG A 67 -13.84 -6.64 2.88
N ARG A 68 -14.73 -6.41 1.91
CA ARG A 68 -15.75 -5.34 1.93
C ARG A 68 -15.16 -3.93 1.92
N PHE A 69 -13.88 -3.77 1.61
CA PHE A 69 -13.24 -2.45 1.59
C PHE A 69 -13.90 -1.53 0.57
N GLU A 70 -14.16 -1.99 -0.65
CA GLU A 70 -14.78 -1.22 -1.73
C GLU A 70 -16.23 -0.84 -1.43
N ARG A 71 -16.93 -1.64 -0.61
CA ARG A 71 -18.28 -1.30 -0.15
C ARG A 71 -18.24 -0.07 0.75
N VAL A 72 -17.26 0.01 1.63
CA VAL A 72 -17.13 1.09 2.62
C VAL A 72 -16.44 2.32 2.03
N TYR A 73 -15.45 2.12 1.17
CA TYR A 73 -14.65 3.17 0.53
C TYR A 73 -14.62 3.00 -1.00
N PRO A 74 -15.74 3.24 -1.71
CA PRO A 74 -15.83 2.94 -3.15
C PRO A 74 -14.83 3.71 -4.01
N GLU A 75 -14.58 4.98 -3.69
CA GLU A 75 -13.61 5.80 -4.42
C GLU A 75 -12.17 5.30 -4.22
N ILE A 76 -11.74 5.15 -2.97
CA ILE A 76 -10.40 4.67 -2.62
C ILE A 76 -10.20 3.24 -3.14
N GLY A 77 -11.22 2.39 -3.01
CA GLY A 77 -11.23 1.03 -3.55
C GLY A 77 -11.05 1.00 -5.06
N ARG A 78 -11.69 1.91 -5.81
CA ARG A 78 -11.48 2.04 -7.26
C ARG A 78 -10.06 2.46 -7.60
N GLN A 79 -9.48 3.42 -6.87
CA GLN A 79 -8.11 3.89 -7.08
C GLN A 79 -7.09 2.77 -6.80
N LEU A 80 -7.26 2.03 -5.71
CA LEU A 80 -6.42 0.88 -5.36
C LEU A 80 -6.50 -0.24 -6.41
N ASN A 81 -7.70 -0.62 -6.83
CA ASN A 81 -7.87 -1.63 -7.89
C ASN A 81 -7.29 -1.14 -9.23
N GLY A 82 -7.41 0.15 -9.54
CA GLY A 82 -6.76 0.77 -10.70
C GLY A 82 -5.22 0.72 -10.64
N ALA A 83 -4.62 0.81 -9.45
CA ALA A 83 -3.18 0.60 -9.26
C ALA A 83 -2.81 -0.88 -9.42
N LEU A 84 -3.58 -1.79 -8.82
CA LEU A 84 -3.32 -3.24 -8.81
C LEU A 84 -3.52 -3.93 -10.16
N ASN A 85 -4.36 -3.36 -11.03
CA ASN A 85 -4.57 -3.86 -12.40
C ASN A 85 -3.38 -3.59 -13.34
N ARG A 86 -2.34 -2.88 -12.87
CA ARG A 86 -1.13 -2.61 -13.65
C ARG A 86 -0.11 -3.75 -13.51
N PRO A 87 0.88 -3.85 -14.41
CA PRO A 87 2.04 -4.72 -14.20
C PRO A 87 2.76 -4.37 -12.89
N THR A 88 3.48 -5.32 -12.29
CA THR A 88 3.98 -5.23 -10.90
C THR A 88 4.78 -3.98 -10.57
N LEU A 89 5.70 -3.55 -11.46
CA LEU A 89 6.51 -2.35 -11.22
C LEU A 89 5.67 -1.05 -11.31
N PRO A 90 4.88 -0.82 -12.37
CA PRO A 90 3.89 0.26 -12.39
C PRO A 90 2.85 0.22 -11.25
N ALA A 91 2.45 -0.97 -10.79
CA ALA A 91 1.54 -1.13 -9.66
C ALA A 91 2.21 -0.65 -8.37
N ALA A 92 3.46 -1.04 -8.11
CA ALA A 92 4.23 -0.58 -6.97
C ALA A 92 4.37 0.96 -6.94
N SER A 93 4.71 1.58 -8.09
CA SER A 93 4.80 3.04 -8.22
C SER A 93 3.45 3.74 -7.98
N ALA A 94 2.36 3.17 -8.51
CA ALA A 94 1.01 3.71 -8.33
C ALA A 94 0.54 3.59 -6.87
N LEU A 95 0.79 2.46 -6.21
CA LEU A 95 0.47 2.24 -4.80
C LEU A 95 1.25 3.20 -3.90
N LEU A 96 2.54 3.39 -4.18
CA LEU A 96 3.39 4.32 -3.42
C LEU A 96 2.86 5.76 -3.54
N SER A 97 2.57 6.20 -4.76
CA SER A 97 2.02 7.54 -5.03
C SER A 97 0.65 7.72 -4.36
N LEU A 98 -0.21 6.70 -4.42
CA LEU A 98 -1.52 6.74 -3.78
C LEU A 98 -1.40 6.84 -2.25
N SER A 99 -0.46 6.10 -1.65
CA SER A 99 -0.22 6.16 -0.21
C SER A 99 0.23 7.54 0.24
N GLU A 100 1.13 8.19 -0.52
CA GLU A 100 1.63 9.53 -0.23
C GLU A 100 0.50 10.56 -0.32
N THR A 101 -0.24 10.57 -1.43
CA THR A 101 -1.38 11.48 -1.64
C THR A 101 -2.45 11.35 -0.55
N LEU A 102 -2.75 10.13 -0.10
CA LEU A 102 -3.86 9.91 0.85
C LEU A 102 -3.45 10.08 2.32
N LEU A 103 -2.17 9.91 2.66
CA LEU A 103 -1.73 9.75 4.05
C LEU A 103 -0.70 10.78 4.53
N SER A 104 -0.04 11.55 3.64
CA SER A 104 1.01 12.50 4.04
C SER A 104 0.52 13.50 5.10
N ASP A 105 -0.71 13.99 4.94
CA ASP A 105 -1.29 15.00 5.82
C ASP A 105 -2.00 14.39 7.04
N LYS A 106 -2.06 13.05 7.11
CA LYS A 106 -2.81 12.30 8.14
C LYS A 106 -1.89 11.60 9.14
N ILE A 107 -0.67 11.28 8.74
CA ILE A 107 0.33 10.60 9.57
C ILE A 107 1.37 11.62 10.00
N SER A 108 1.50 11.84 11.30
CA SER A 108 2.56 12.68 11.86
C SER A 108 3.93 12.16 11.42
N GLN A 109 4.81 13.05 10.97
CA GLN A 109 6.16 12.71 10.50
C GLN A 109 6.17 11.68 9.35
N PHE A 110 5.27 11.85 8.38
CA PHE A 110 5.25 11.02 7.18
C PHE A 110 6.64 11.01 6.50
N PRO A 111 7.23 9.82 6.23
CA PRO A 111 8.62 9.68 5.81
C PRO A 111 8.79 9.92 4.31
N HIS A 112 8.68 11.17 3.87
CA HIS A 112 8.83 11.55 2.45
C HIS A 112 10.15 11.09 1.85
N ASP A 113 11.27 11.16 2.59
CA ASP A 113 12.57 10.72 2.11
C ASP A 113 12.61 9.22 1.77
N ALA A 114 11.92 8.39 2.58
CA ALA A 114 11.82 6.96 2.31
C ALA A 114 10.95 6.70 1.07
N VAL A 115 9.85 7.44 0.92
CA VAL A 115 8.98 7.36 -0.27
C VAL A 115 9.76 7.74 -1.53
N MET A 116 10.49 8.87 -1.51
CA MET A 116 11.32 9.29 -2.64
C MET A 116 12.42 8.26 -2.97
N THR A 117 13.07 7.70 -1.95
CA THR A 117 14.10 6.67 -2.14
C THR A 117 13.54 5.44 -2.84
N ILE A 118 12.36 4.96 -2.40
CA ILE A 118 11.73 3.80 -3.01
C ILE A 118 11.20 4.11 -4.41
N ARG A 119 10.70 5.33 -4.65
CA ARG A 119 10.27 5.78 -5.97
C ARG A 119 11.44 5.73 -6.98
N ASN A 120 12.57 6.32 -6.62
CA ASN A 120 13.78 6.28 -7.45
C ASN A 120 14.25 4.85 -7.71
N TYR A 121 14.15 3.98 -6.70
CA TYR A 121 14.48 2.57 -6.84
C TYR A 121 13.56 1.86 -7.85
N ILE A 122 12.24 2.08 -7.79
CA ILE A 122 11.27 1.50 -8.72
C ILE A 122 11.54 1.99 -10.15
N ASP A 123 11.76 3.30 -10.33
CA ASP A 123 11.99 3.89 -11.64
C ASP A 123 13.25 3.30 -12.30
N ALA A 124 14.30 3.05 -11.53
CA ALA A 124 15.51 2.35 -12.00
C ALA A 124 15.31 0.88 -12.38
N GLN A 125 14.14 0.28 -12.13
CA GLN A 125 13.79 -1.08 -12.60
C GLN A 125 12.86 -1.06 -13.82
N ILE A 126 12.30 0.09 -14.18
CA ILE A 126 11.37 0.24 -15.31
C ILE A 126 12.13 0.56 -16.61
N PHE A 127 13.31 1.16 -16.51
CA PHE A 127 14.23 1.50 -17.60
C PHE A 127 15.50 0.66 -17.54
#